data_AF-A0A961TMB0-F1
#
_entry.id   AF-A0A961TMB0-F1
#
_cell.length_a   1.000
_cell.length_b   1.000
_cell.length_c   1.000
_cell.angle_alpha   90.00
_cell.angle_beta   90.00
_cell.angle_gamma   90.00
#
_symmetry.space_group_name_H-M   'P 1'
#
loop_
_entity.id
_entity.type
_entity.pdbx_description
1 polymer ?
#
loop_
_entity_poly.entity_id
_entity_poly.type
_entity_poly.pdbx_seq_one_letter_code
_entity_poly.pdbx_strand_id
1 'polypeptide(L)'
;MATLKSMDAEIEKTRATVEDMRVKLEQSGVLLEKLAKAETIGQTDFDIENARIQDVLKQQSVMEANIADLIIGLEDATNVFGTEFESMKSYSTWEKLVGIFSKQSMQRMRSDRVRNMSLASNLQELLAKSDSIVGILKGQKAALESRYASSEASLRTVIERRQSTMETLEATQKRIEELNPLLLDVENQIAASTDQKQRAGLEGQRSELATEYNQMQAKEQELLAESQTLERYTSMFQTFVDSLNNQLAAQQTLINKLTIDTEQRVVLYKALEDSLKTAAQQDVAHKINTLGNQVDVAAEETMAGIGAAAQSHIGDLLEMHEKNMLSTKEIQRRKKLADEAFARRFEEVMKKHNTADYVAS
;
A
#
# COMPACT_ATOMS: atom_id res chain seq x y z
N MET A 1 23.95 4.40 -15.28
CA MET A 1 23.41 5.74 -15.60
C MET A 1 22.15 5.71 -16.48
N ALA A 2 22.09 4.94 -17.58
CA ALA A 2 20.89 4.87 -18.43
C ALA A 2 19.67 4.24 -17.70
N THR A 3 19.89 3.17 -16.93
CA THR A 3 18.89 2.51 -16.07
C THR A 3 18.36 3.44 -14.98
N LEU A 4 19.23 4.18 -14.28
CA LEU A 4 18.82 5.11 -13.21
C LEU A 4 17.97 6.28 -13.73
N LYS A 5 18.25 6.78 -14.95
CA LYS A 5 17.41 7.80 -15.60
C LYS A 5 16.03 7.28 -16.00
N SER A 6 15.93 6.00 -16.39
CA SER A 6 14.63 5.34 -16.64
C SER A 6 13.78 5.32 -15.38
N MET A 7 14.39 5.05 -14.23
CA MET A 7 13.69 4.98 -12.94
C MET A 7 13.11 6.33 -12.50
N ASP A 8 13.71 7.47 -12.84
CA ASP A 8 13.13 8.78 -12.50
C ASP A 8 11.78 8.99 -13.17
N ALA A 9 11.68 8.62 -14.46
CA ALA A 9 10.42 8.71 -15.19
C ALA A 9 9.35 7.75 -14.61
N GLU A 10 9.76 6.55 -14.21
CA GLU A 10 8.87 5.57 -13.60
C GLU A 10 8.41 5.98 -12.20
N ILE A 11 9.28 6.59 -11.39
CA ILE A 11 8.92 7.15 -10.07
C ILE A 11 7.91 8.28 -10.22
N GLU A 12 8.12 9.20 -11.16
CA GLU A 12 7.17 10.29 -11.40
C GLU A 12 5.82 9.80 -11.94
N LYS A 13 5.84 8.83 -12.87
CA LYS A 13 4.63 8.16 -13.35
C LYS A 13 3.88 7.47 -12.20
N THR A 14 4.61 6.81 -11.31
CA THR A 14 4.05 6.16 -10.12
C THR A 14 3.42 7.18 -9.18
N ARG A 15 4.11 8.29 -8.90
CA ARG A 15 3.59 9.40 -8.09
C ARG A 15 2.29 9.96 -8.66
N ALA A 16 2.23 10.22 -9.96
CA ALA A 16 1.03 10.70 -10.63
C ALA A 16 -0.13 9.70 -10.54
N THR A 17 0.16 8.41 -10.71
CA THR A 17 -0.83 7.33 -10.59
C THR A 17 -1.39 7.24 -9.17
N VAL A 18 -0.51 7.31 -8.15
CA VAL A 18 -0.92 7.29 -6.73
C VAL A 18 -1.83 8.47 -6.40
N GLU A 19 -1.54 9.66 -6.92
CA GLU A 19 -2.37 10.84 -6.67
C GLU A 19 -3.74 10.76 -7.35
N ASP A 20 -3.79 10.29 -8.61
CA ASP A 20 -5.07 10.04 -9.30
C ASP A 20 -5.92 9.01 -8.54
N MET A 21 -5.28 7.94 -8.05
CA MET A 21 -5.92 6.93 -7.23
C MET A 21 -6.46 7.50 -5.92
N ARG A 22 -5.69 8.38 -5.26
CA ARG A 22 -6.11 9.05 -4.02
C ARG A 22 -7.39 9.85 -4.25
N VAL A 23 -7.47 10.62 -5.34
CA VAL A 23 -8.66 11.41 -5.70
C VAL A 23 -9.86 10.50 -5.97
N LYS A 24 -9.66 9.41 -6.73
CA LYS A 24 -10.75 8.47 -7.03
C LYS A 24 -11.29 7.78 -5.78
N LEU A 25 -10.41 7.38 -4.86
CA LEU A 25 -10.77 6.78 -3.57
C LEU A 25 -11.53 7.75 -2.68
N GLU A 26 -11.11 9.01 -2.63
CA GLU A 26 -11.76 10.06 -1.83
C GLU A 26 -13.19 10.31 -2.33
N GLN A 27 -13.37 10.41 -3.64
CA GLN A 27 -14.68 10.58 -4.27
C GLN A 27 -15.61 9.37 -4.08
N SER A 28 -15.11 8.14 -4.27
CA SER A 28 -15.85 6.92 -3.90
C SER A 28 -16.22 6.93 -2.42
N GLY A 29 -15.39 7.58 -1.60
CA GLY A 29 -15.63 7.67 -0.18
C GLY A 29 -16.83 8.47 0.25
N VAL A 30 -17.01 9.63 -0.36
CA VAL A 30 -18.19 10.47 -0.14
C VAL A 30 -19.46 9.75 -0.58
N LEU A 31 -19.40 9.05 -1.72
CA LEU A 31 -20.55 8.31 -2.24
C LEU A 31 -20.91 7.13 -1.34
N LEU A 32 -19.93 6.35 -0.90
CA LEU A 32 -20.17 5.25 0.04
C LEU A 32 -20.76 5.75 1.37
N GLU A 33 -20.26 6.84 1.92
CA GLU A 33 -20.84 7.41 3.15
C GLU A 33 -22.30 7.86 2.94
N LYS A 34 -22.59 8.46 1.78
CA LYS A 34 -23.96 8.79 1.37
C LYS A 34 -24.82 7.52 1.23
N LEU A 35 -24.30 6.45 0.63
CA LEU A 35 -24.98 5.16 0.50
C LEU A 35 -25.31 4.54 1.84
N ALA A 36 -24.40 4.64 2.82
CA ALA A 36 -24.62 4.11 4.16
C ALA A 36 -25.72 4.85 4.93
N LYS A 37 -25.90 6.15 4.66
CA LYS A 37 -26.82 7.03 5.41
C LYS A 37 -28.16 7.28 4.71
N ALA A 38 -28.26 7.13 3.40
CA ALA A 38 -29.49 7.49 2.70
C ALA A 38 -30.60 6.43 2.86
N GLU A 39 -31.83 6.92 3.06
CA GLU A 39 -33.05 6.14 3.25
C GLU A 39 -33.60 5.60 1.94
N THR A 40 -33.42 6.35 0.84
CA THR A 40 -33.83 5.94 -0.51
C THR A 40 -32.73 6.25 -1.51
N ILE A 41 -32.26 5.21 -2.19
CA ILE A 41 -31.22 5.34 -3.21
C ILE A 41 -31.61 4.45 -4.38
N GLY A 42 -31.53 5.01 -5.58
CA GLY A 42 -31.87 4.29 -6.81
C GLY A 42 -30.89 3.16 -7.09
N GLN A 43 -31.39 2.06 -7.64
CA GLN A 43 -30.60 0.91 -8.08
C GLN A 43 -29.43 1.29 -9.01
N THR A 44 -29.62 2.35 -9.81
CA THR A 44 -28.62 2.90 -10.73
C THR A 44 -27.41 3.51 -10.01
N ASP A 45 -27.60 4.19 -8.89
CA ASP A 45 -26.49 4.80 -8.14
C ASP A 45 -25.57 3.73 -7.53
N PHE A 46 -26.16 2.60 -7.10
CA PHE A 46 -25.41 1.46 -6.58
C PHE A 46 -24.58 0.77 -7.66
N ASP A 47 -25.14 0.49 -8.83
CA ASP A 47 -24.43 -0.23 -9.89
C ASP A 47 -23.25 0.61 -10.43
N ILE A 48 -23.44 1.93 -10.54
CA ILE A 48 -22.38 2.88 -10.90
C ILE A 48 -21.26 2.85 -9.85
N GLU A 49 -21.59 2.95 -8.56
CA GLU A 49 -20.58 2.99 -7.52
C GLU A 49 -19.83 1.65 -7.41
N ASN A 50 -20.53 0.53 -7.54
CA ASN A 50 -19.89 -0.78 -7.57
C ASN A 50 -18.91 -0.90 -8.75
N ALA A 51 -19.29 -0.45 -9.95
CA ALA A 51 -18.39 -0.45 -11.10
C ALA A 51 -17.15 0.44 -10.89
N ARG A 52 -17.36 1.63 -10.30
CA ARG A 52 -16.30 2.57 -9.96
C ARG A 52 -15.32 1.99 -8.95
N ILE A 53 -15.82 1.36 -7.89
CA ILE A 53 -15.00 0.66 -6.90
C ILE A 53 -14.17 -0.41 -7.58
N GLN A 54 -14.77 -1.26 -8.42
CA GLN A 54 -14.04 -2.31 -9.13
C GLN A 54 -12.94 -1.75 -10.04
N ASP A 55 -13.16 -0.61 -10.70
CA ASP A 55 -12.14 0.06 -11.51
C ASP A 55 -10.98 0.59 -10.64
N VAL A 56 -11.30 1.25 -9.53
CA VAL A 56 -10.33 1.72 -8.54
C VAL A 56 -9.46 0.57 -8.03
N LEU A 57 -10.07 -0.55 -7.63
CA LEU A 57 -9.36 -1.71 -7.12
C LEU A 57 -8.42 -2.32 -8.17
N LYS A 58 -8.84 -2.39 -9.44
CA LYS A 58 -8.00 -2.87 -10.55
C LYS A 58 -6.81 -1.95 -10.80
N GLN A 59 -7.03 -0.64 -10.83
CA GLN A 59 -5.96 0.34 -11.05
C GLN A 59 -4.93 0.32 -9.91
N GLN A 60 -5.36 0.07 -8.67
CA GLN A 60 -4.43 -0.10 -7.55
C GLN A 60 -3.53 -1.31 -7.70
N SER A 61 -4.04 -2.46 -8.16
CA SER A 61 -3.21 -3.63 -8.40
C SER A 61 -2.13 -3.37 -9.46
N VAL A 62 -2.46 -2.63 -10.52
CA VAL A 62 -1.48 -2.21 -11.55
C VAL A 62 -0.41 -1.29 -10.95
N MET A 63 -0.83 -0.36 -10.11
CA MET A 63 0.08 0.57 -9.43
C MET A 63 1.01 -0.16 -8.44
N GLU A 64 0.49 -1.10 -7.65
CA GLU A 64 1.31 -1.95 -6.75
C GLU A 64 2.34 -2.77 -7.54
N ALA A 65 1.96 -3.29 -8.72
CA ALA A 65 2.89 -3.98 -9.61
C ALA A 65 3.99 -3.05 -10.14
N ASN A 66 3.65 -1.83 -10.57
CA ASN A 66 4.65 -0.86 -11.02
C ASN A 66 5.63 -0.49 -9.88
N ILE A 67 5.15 -0.37 -8.64
CA ILE A 67 6.03 -0.11 -7.48
C ILE A 67 6.90 -1.34 -7.19
N ALA A 68 6.35 -2.55 -7.30
CA ALA A 68 7.12 -3.77 -7.17
C ALA A 68 8.26 -3.83 -8.21
N ASP A 69 7.99 -3.50 -9.48
CA ASP A 69 9.02 -3.40 -10.53
C ASP A 69 10.11 -2.38 -10.18
N LEU A 70 9.73 -1.20 -9.67
CA LEU A 70 10.69 -0.19 -9.20
C LEU A 70 11.59 -0.70 -8.06
N ILE A 71 11.03 -1.46 -7.12
CA ILE A 71 11.78 -2.05 -6.00
C ILE A 71 12.77 -3.10 -6.51
N ILE A 72 12.34 -3.95 -7.45
CA ILE A 72 13.21 -4.96 -8.09
C ILE A 72 14.34 -4.26 -8.85
N GLY A 73 14.05 -3.24 -9.66
CA GLY A 73 15.06 -2.47 -10.39
C GLY A 73 16.07 -1.77 -9.46
N LEU A 74 15.62 -1.27 -8.30
CA LEU A 74 16.53 -0.74 -7.28
C LEU A 74 17.41 -1.84 -6.68
N GLU A 75 16.87 -3.04 -6.45
CA GLU A 75 17.63 -4.18 -5.95
C GLU A 75 18.68 -4.64 -6.96
N ASP A 76 18.35 -4.77 -8.23
CA ASP A 76 19.30 -5.14 -9.29
C ASP A 76 20.43 -4.13 -9.42
N ALA A 77 20.10 -2.83 -9.43
CA ALA A 77 21.11 -1.79 -9.43
C ALA A 77 22.00 -1.83 -8.18
N THR A 78 21.46 -2.25 -7.03
CA THR A 78 22.22 -2.44 -5.78
C THR A 78 23.13 -3.66 -5.86
N ASN A 79 22.69 -4.75 -6.48
CA ASN A 79 23.47 -5.97 -6.67
C ASN A 79 24.64 -5.74 -7.64
N VAL A 80 24.40 -5.02 -8.75
CA VAL A 80 25.44 -4.58 -9.68
C VAL A 80 26.45 -3.69 -8.94
N PHE A 81 25.96 -2.69 -8.19
CA PHE A 81 26.82 -1.85 -7.36
C PHE A 81 27.67 -2.66 -6.36
N GLY A 82 27.07 -3.62 -5.66
CA GLY A 82 27.77 -4.49 -4.70
C GLY A 82 28.89 -5.30 -5.36
N THR A 83 28.65 -5.78 -6.58
CA THR A 83 29.64 -6.51 -7.39
C THR A 83 30.80 -5.60 -7.81
N GLU A 84 30.49 -4.38 -8.29
CA GLU A 84 31.50 -3.37 -8.62
C GLU A 84 32.32 -2.98 -7.38
N PHE A 85 31.68 -2.81 -6.23
CA PHE A 85 32.31 -2.49 -4.96
C PHE A 85 33.25 -3.59 -4.46
N GLU A 86 32.84 -4.87 -4.52
CA GLU A 86 33.74 -5.98 -4.16
C GLU A 86 34.94 -6.09 -5.11
N SER A 87 34.73 -5.84 -6.41
CA SER A 87 35.83 -5.78 -7.38
C SER A 87 36.87 -4.71 -7.01
N MET A 88 36.40 -3.57 -6.47
CA MET A 88 37.22 -2.46 -6.03
C MET A 88 38.07 -2.81 -4.81
N LYS A 89 37.53 -3.59 -3.87
CA LYS A 89 38.26 -4.02 -2.66
C LYS A 89 39.46 -4.89 -3.00
N SER A 90 39.35 -5.75 -4.02
CA SER A 90 40.41 -6.65 -4.46
C SER A 90 41.39 -6.01 -5.45
N TYR A 91 42.60 -6.58 -5.58
CA TYR A 91 43.51 -6.22 -6.67
C TYR A 91 43.05 -6.86 -7.97
N SER A 92 43.03 -6.07 -9.04
CA SER A 92 42.74 -6.58 -10.38
C SER A 92 43.83 -7.57 -10.83
N THR A 93 43.52 -8.40 -11.83
CA THR A 93 44.49 -9.33 -12.40
C THR A 93 45.75 -8.61 -12.88
N TRP A 94 45.59 -7.43 -13.51
CA TRP A 94 46.70 -6.61 -13.95
C TRP A 94 47.49 -5.98 -12.79
N GLU A 95 46.81 -5.49 -11.74
CA GLU A 95 47.48 -5.00 -10.53
C GLU A 95 48.26 -6.09 -9.82
N LYS A 96 47.72 -7.32 -9.75
CA LYS A 96 48.42 -8.49 -9.22
C LYS A 96 49.69 -8.80 -10.00
N LEU A 97 49.63 -8.73 -11.34
CA LEU A 97 50.80 -8.90 -12.20
C LEU A 97 51.85 -7.81 -11.95
N VAL A 98 51.43 -6.54 -11.85
CA VAL A 98 52.34 -5.42 -11.54
C VAL A 98 52.97 -5.58 -10.15
N GLY A 99 52.24 -6.09 -9.16
CA GLY A 99 52.80 -6.27 -7.81
C GLY A 99 53.78 -7.43 -7.65
N ILE A 100 53.93 -8.30 -8.66
CA ILE A 100 55.08 -9.22 -8.74
C ILE A 100 56.38 -8.40 -8.89
N PHE A 101 56.32 -7.24 -9.57
CA PHE A 101 57.47 -6.37 -9.83
C PHE A 101 57.57 -5.19 -8.85
N SER A 102 56.44 -4.59 -8.46
CA SER A 102 56.41 -3.44 -7.55
C SER A 102 55.12 -3.40 -6.74
N LYS A 103 55.22 -3.72 -5.44
CA LYS A 103 54.12 -3.59 -4.49
C LYS A 103 53.59 -2.15 -4.40
N GLN A 104 54.49 -1.17 -4.52
CA GLN A 104 54.15 0.24 -4.46
C GLN A 104 53.35 0.68 -5.70
N SER A 105 53.72 0.21 -6.89
CA SER A 105 53.00 0.53 -8.13
C SER A 105 51.62 -0.15 -8.15
N MET A 106 51.53 -1.40 -7.68
CA MET A 106 50.24 -2.10 -7.50
C MET A 106 49.28 -1.32 -6.59
N GLN A 107 49.77 -0.80 -5.46
CA GLN A 107 48.96 -0.02 -4.51
C GLN A 107 48.47 1.30 -5.11
N ARG A 108 49.33 2.03 -5.84
CA ARG A 108 48.95 3.27 -6.54
C ARG A 108 47.86 3.01 -7.59
N MET A 109 48.02 1.99 -8.42
CA MET A 109 47.04 1.64 -9.44
C MET A 109 45.66 1.33 -8.85
N ARG A 110 45.62 0.62 -7.70
CA ARG A 110 44.37 0.40 -6.97
C ARG A 110 43.77 1.70 -6.47
N SER A 111 44.58 2.58 -5.86
CA SER A 111 44.12 3.88 -5.35
C SER A 111 43.54 4.76 -6.47
N ASP A 112 44.22 4.84 -7.61
CA ASP A 112 43.77 5.60 -8.78
C ASP A 112 42.47 5.04 -9.36
N ARG A 113 42.33 3.71 -9.44
CA ARG A 113 41.07 3.08 -9.88
C ARG A 113 39.93 3.38 -8.91
N VAL A 114 40.13 3.14 -7.62
CA VAL A 114 39.15 3.38 -6.55
C VAL A 114 38.64 4.83 -6.60
N ARG A 115 39.54 5.80 -6.78
CA ARG A 115 39.21 7.23 -6.82
C ARG A 115 38.40 7.64 -8.05
N ASN A 116 38.70 7.05 -9.21
CA ASN A 116 38.08 7.44 -10.48
C ASN A 116 36.74 6.72 -10.74
N MET A 117 36.32 5.79 -9.87
CA MET A 117 35.01 5.15 -9.97
C MET A 117 33.91 6.06 -9.39
N SER A 118 32.84 6.30 -10.14
CA SER A 118 31.69 7.13 -9.74
C SER A 118 30.74 6.46 -8.74
N LEU A 119 31.24 5.55 -7.90
CA LEU A 119 30.43 4.68 -7.04
C LEU A 119 29.65 5.46 -5.98
N ALA A 120 30.25 6.48 -5.37
CA ALA A 120 29.59 7.28 -4.32
C ALA A 120 28.33 7.99 -4.86
N SER A 121 28.43 8.62 -6.04
CA SER A 121 27.32 9.30 -6.70
C SER A 121 26.19 8.32 -7.06
N ASN A 122 26.52 7.16 -7.64
CA ASN A 122 25.53 6.16 -8.02
C ASN A 122 24.74 5.63 -6.81
N LEU A 123 25.42 5.40 -5.68
CA LEU A 123 24.76 4.87 -4.49
C LEU A 123 23.91 5.92 -3.78
N GLN A 124 24.34 7.19 -3.80
CA GLN A 124 23.52 8.30 -3.31
C GLN A 124 22.23 8.45 -4.12
N GLU A 125 22.30 8.32 -5.45
CA GLU A 125 21.12 8.29 -6.32
C GLU A 125 20.18 7.12 -5.96
N LEU A 126 20.72 5.92 -5.69
CA LEU A 126 19.93 4.78 -5.25
C LEU A 126 19.22 5.04 -3.91
N LEU A 127 19.91 5.63 -2.94
CA LEU A 127 19.34 5.99 -1.64
C LEU A 127 18.22 7.02 -1.79
N ALA A 128 18.42 8.07 -2.59
CA ALA A 128 17.42 9.10 -2.85
C ALA A 128 16.16 8.54 -3.55
N LYS A 129 16.34 7.66 -4.55
CA LYS A 129 15.22 6.98 -5.22
C LYS A 129 14.46 6.06 -4.28
N SER A 130 15.19 5.30 -3.46
CA SER A 130 14.63 4.43 -2.41
C SER A 130 13.76 5.24 -1.45
N ASP A 131 14.27 6.38 -0.98
CA ASP A 131 13.56 7.27 -0.06
C ASP A 131 12.29 7.86 -0.67
N SER A 132 12.36 8.32 -1.92
CA SER A 132 11.20 8.82 -2.67
C SER A 132 10.09 7.78 -2.76
N ILE A 133 10.43 6.52 -3.09
CA ILE A 133 9.45 5.43 -3.20
C ILE A 133 8.89 5.06 -1.81
N VAL A 134 9.72 5.03 -0.75
CA VAL A 134 9.23 4.84 0.63
C VAL A 134 8.22 5.93 1.01
N GLY A 135 8.51 7.19 0.67
CA GLY A 135 7.59 8.32 0.90
C GLY A 135 6.25 8.15 0.20
N ILE A 136 6.26 7.76 -1.07
CA ILE A 136 5.05 7.45 -1.85
C ILE A 136 4.25 6.32 -1.18
N LEU A 137 4.92 5.21 -0.84
CA LEU A 137 4.29 4.05 -0.23
C LEU A 137 3.66 4.38 1.14
N LYS A 138 4.34 5.15 1.98
CA LYS A 138 3.84 5.59 3.29
C LYS A 138 2.63 6.53 3.15
N GLY A 139 2.70 7.51 2.23
CA GLY A 139 1.59 8.41 1.96
C GLY A 139 0.34 7.66 1.47
N GLN A 140 0.53 6.73 0.54
CA GLN A 140 -0.54 5.88 0.04
C GLN A 140 -1.10 4.96 1.14
N LYS A 141 -0.24 4.37 1.99
CA LYS A 141 -0.67 3.55 3.13
C LYS A 141 -1.58 4.35 4.07
N ALA A 142 -1.20 5.58 4.43
CA ALA A 142 -2.03 6.43 5.30
C ALA A 142 -3.40 6.73 4.68
N ALA A 143 -3.45 7.00 3.37
CA ALA A 143 -4.71 7.20 2.65
C ALA A 143 -5.58 5.93 2.66
N LEU A 144 -4.99 4.75 2.43
CA LEU A 144 -5.68 3.47 2.50
C LEU A 144 -6.19 3.16 3.90
N GLU A 145 -5.42 3.42 4.97
CA GLU A 145 -5.83 3.20 6.36
C GLU A 145 -7.02 4.08 6.74
N SER A 146 -6.98 5.37 6.37
CA SER A 146 -8.10 6.28 6.56
C SER A 146 -9.35 5.81 5.82
N ARG A 147 -9.19 5.36 4.57
CA ARG A 147 -10.29 4.84 3.76
C ARG A 147 -10.86 3.55 4.32
N TYR A 148 -10.01 2.64 4.79
CA TYR A 148 -10.41 1.40 5.45
C TYR A 148 -11.29 1.71 6.66
N ALA A 149 -10.83 2.56 7.57
CA ALA A 149 -11.56 2.92 8.79
C ALA A 149 -12.94 3.55 8.49
N SER A 150 -13.00 4.48 7.54
CA SER A 150 -14.27 5.11 7.13
C SER A 150 -15.24 4.12 6.44
N SER A 151 -14.70 3.18 5.65
CA SER A 151 -15.51 2.16 4.96
C SER A 151 -16.02 1.10 5.94
N GLU A 152 -15.21 0.71 6.92
CA GLU A 152 -15.61 -0.20 7.99
C GLU A 152 -16.71 0.42 8.86
N ALA A 153 -16.59 1.70 9.22
CA ALA A 153 -17.64 2.42 9.93
C ALA A 153 -18.95 2.45 9.13
N SER A 154 -18.87 2.73 7.83
CA SER A 154 -20.02 2.73 6.92
C SER A 154 -20.66 1.34 6.82
N LEU A 155 -19.86 0.28 6.71
CA LEU A 155 -20.33 -1.11 6.71
C LEU A 155 -21.10 -1.43 8.00
N ARG A 156 -20.57 -1.03 9.17
CA ARG A 156 -21.24 -1.22 10.46
C ARG A 156 -22.61 -0.53 10.48
N THR A 157 -22.68 0.72 10.03
CA THR A 157 -23.95 1.45 9.92
C THR A 157 -24.97 0.73 9.03
N VAL A 158 -24.56 0.21 7.87
CA VAL A 158 -25.48 -0.54 6.99
C VAL A 158 -25.97 -1.84 7.64
N ILE A 159 -25.08 -2.56 8.34
CA ILE A 159 -25.45 -3.79 9.06
C ILE A 159 -26.45 -3.48 10.18
N GLU A 160 -26.21 -2.43 10.98
CA GLU A 160 -27.11 -2.00 12.05
C GLU A 160 -28.49 -1.61 11.51
N ARG A 161 -28.53 -0.85 10.41
CA ARG A 161 -29.79 -0.52 9.71
C ARG A 161 -30.51 -1.78 9.26
N ARG A 162 -29.81 -2.71 8.62
CA ARG A 162 -30.40 -3.97 8.16
C ARG A 162 -31.00 -4.75 9.33
N GLN A 163 -30.28 -4.83 10.45
CA GLN A 163 -30.79 -5.50 11.66
C GLN A 163 -32.07 -4.84 12.16
N SER A 164 -32.11 -3.52 12.28
CA SER A 164 -33.30 -2.79 12.73
C SER A 164 -34.48 -2.94 11.76
N THR A 165 -34.24 -2.91 10.44
CA THR A 165 -35.26 -3.17 9.42
C THR A 165 -35.82 -4.59 9.56
N MET A 166 -34.95 -5.59 9.80
CA MET A 166 -35.38 -6.98 10.00
C MET A 166 -36.21 -7.15 11.28
N GLU A 167 -35.81 -6.53 12.40
CA GLU A 167 -36.60 -6.55 13.64
C GLU A 167 -37.99 -5.93 13.43
N THR A 168 -38.07 -4.81 12.70
CA THR A 168 -39.34 -4.16 12.36
C THR A 168 -40.19 -5.01 11.41
N LEU A 169 -39.55 -5.69 10.46
CA LEU A 169 -40.20 -6.61 9.53
C LEU A 169 -40.82 -7.79 10.27
N GLU A 170 -40.08 -8.42 11.19
CA GLU A 170 -40.58 -9.52 12.01
C GLU A 170 -41.77 -9.08 12.88
N ALA A 171 -41.71 -7.89 13.49
CA ALA A 171 -42.83 -7.35 14.26
C ALA A 171 -44.07 -7.08 13.37
N THR A 172 -43.86 -6.57 12.16
CA THR A 172 -44.92 -6.32 11.17
C THR A 172 -45.58 -7.61 10.73
N GLN A 173 -44.77 -8.64 10.40
CA GLN A 173 -45.24 -9.97 10.03
C GLN A 173 -46.06 -10.61 11.14
N LYS A 174 -45.57 -10.54 12.38
CA LYS A 174 -46.32 -11.03 13.54
C LYS A 174 -47.67 -10.31 13.69
N ARG A 175 -47.71 -8.99 13.46
CA ARG A 175 -48.96 -8.23 13.53
C ARG A 175 -49.95 -8.63 12.43
N ILE A 176 -49.47 -8.87 11.21
CA ILE A 176 -50.28 -9.42 10.10
C ILE A 176 -50.86 -10.78 10.49
N GLU A 177 -50.04 -11.66 11.07
CA GLU A 177 -50.46 -12.98 11.56
C GLU A 177 -51.53 -12.89 12.67
N GLU A 178 -51.43 -11.91 13.56
CA GLU A 178 -52.43 -11.64 14.61
C GLU A 178 -53.75 -11.06 14.06
N LEU A 179 -53.69 -10.22 13.02
CA LEU A 179 -54.87 -9.61 12.41
C LEU A 179 -55.73 -10.61 11.62
N ASN A 180 -55.11 -11.62 11.01
CA ASN A 180 -55.80 -12.67 10.26
C ASN A 180 -56.93 -13.36 11.05
N PRO A 181 -56.71 -13.95 12.24
CA PRO A 181 -57.77 -14.59 13.01
C PRO A 181 -58.79 -13.60 13.55
N LEU A 182 -58.40 -12.36 13.90
CA LEU A 182 -59.32 -11.32 14.36
C LEU A 182 -60.31 -10.91 13.27
N LEU A 183 -59.82 -10.73 12.04
CA LEU A 183 -60.67 -10.46 10.87
C LEU A 183 -61.65 -11.60 10.63
N LEU A 184 -61.16 -12.84 10.64
CA LEU A 184 -62.00 -14.02 10.46
C LEU A 184 -63.07 -14.16 11.55
N ASP A 185 -62.73 -13.90 12.81
CA ASP A 185 -63.68 -13.95 13.94
C ASP A 185 -64.78 -12.89 13.78
N VAL A 186 -64.41 -11.64 13.49
CA VAL A 186 -65.39 -10.56 13.27
C VAL A 186 -66.27 -10.86 12.06
N GLU A 187 -65.73 -11.42 10.97
CA GLU A 187 -66.51 -11.85 9.81
C GLU A 187 -67.51 -12.95 10.16
N ASN A 188 -67.10 -13.94 10.95
CA ASN A 188 -68.00 -15.00 11.45
C ASN A 188 -69.10 -14.43 12.36
N GLN A 189 -68.77 -13.48 13.23
CA GLN A 189 -69.74 -12.81 14.11
C GLN A 189 -70.75 -11.97 13.30
N ILE A 190 -70.30 -11.26 12.26
CA ILE A 190 -71.17 -10.53 11.33
C ILE A 190 -72.15 -11.50 10.65
N ALA A 191 -71.65 -12.64 10.16
CA ALA A 191 -72.47 -13.65 9.49
C ALA A 191 -73.52 -14.29 10.41
N ALA A 192 -73.21 -14.43 11.71
CA ALA A 192 -74.12 -14.98 12.71
C ALA A 192 -75.09 -13.97 13.32
N SER A 193 -74.86 -12.66 13.15
CA SER A 193 -75.67 -11.61 13.79
C SER A 193 -76.98 -11.32 13.02
N THR A 194 -78.10 -11.37 13.74
CA THR A 194 -79.44 -11.04 13.21
C THR A 194 -79.93 -9.64 13.62
N ASP A 195 -79.26 -9.00 14.58
CA ASP A 195 -79.57 -7.63 15.02
C ASP A 195 -78.83 -6.59 14.17
N GLN A 196 -79.59 -5.66 13.59
CA GLN A 196 -79.05 -4.69 12.63
C GLN A 196 -78.09 -3.68 13.27
N LYS A 197 -78.29 -3.32 14.54
CA LYS A 197 -77.43 -2.36 15.24
C LYS A 197 -76.11 -2.99 15.66
N GLN A 198 -76.15 -4.23 16.15
CA GLN A 198 -74.97 -5.01 16.50
C GLN A 198 -74.12 -5.29 15.24
N ARG A 199 -74.77 -5.68 14.14
CA ARG A 199 -74.10 -5.91 12.87
C ARG A 199 -73.37 -4.67 12.35
N ALA A 200 -74.01 -3.50 12.39
CA ALA A 200 -73.36 -2.25 11.98
C ALA A 200 -72.11 -1.93 12.80
N GLY A 201 -72.10 -2.24 14.11
CA GLY A 201 -70.92 -2.10 14.96
C GLY A 201 -69.78 -3.04 14.57
N LEU A 202 -70.10 -4.31 14.31
CA LEU A 202 -69.11 -5.31 13.88
C LEU A 202 -68.54 -4.99 12.48
N GLU A 203 -69.36 -4.48 11.56
CA GLU A 203 -68.90 -4.02 10.25
C GLU A 203 -67.90 -2.86 10.36
N GLY A 204 -68.09 -1.96 11.35
CA GLY A 204 -67.12 -0.93 11.71
C GLY A 204 -65.78 -1.51 12.19
N GLN A 205 -65.82 -2.44 13.15
CA GLN A 205 -64.61 -3.11 13.65
C GLN A 205 -63.87 -3.87 12.55
N ARG A 206 -64.59 -4.57 11.67
CA ARG A 206 -63.98 -5.25 10.52
C ARG A 206 -63.27 -4.24 9.61
N SER A 207 -63.89 -3.08 9.37
CA SER A 207 -63.30 -2.04 8.52
C SER A 207 -62.01 -1.48 9.12
N GLU A 208 -61.96 -1.28 10.44
CA GLU A 208 -60.75 -0.83 11.15
C GLU A 208 -59.63 -1.87 11.04
N LEU A 209 -59.93 -3.13 11.37
CA LEU A 209 -58.97 -4.25 11.28
C LEU A 209 -58.47 -4.47 9.85
N ALA A 210 -59.35 -4.36 8.85
CA ALA A 210 -58.98 -4.52 7.45
C ALA A 210 -58.09 -3.37 6.96
N THR A 211 -58.33 -2.15 7.47
CA THR A 211 -57.47 -0.99 7.18
C THR A 211 -56.08 -1.18 7.77
N GLU A 212 -55.99 -1.60 9.03
CA GLU A 212 -54.72 -1.90 9.68
C GLU A 212 -53.97 -3.03 8.95
N TYR A 213 -54.67 -4.10 8.58
CA TYR A 213 -54.10 -5.23 7.84
C TYR A 213 -53.46 -4.79 6.52
N ASN A 214 -54.18 -4.01 5.72
CA ASN A 214 -53.66 -3.51 4.44
C ASN A 214 -52.46 -2.58 4.63
N GLN A 215 -52.46 -1.75 5.69
CA GLN A 215 -51.31 -0.89 6.02
C GLN A 215 -50.09 -1.73 6.42
N MET A 216 -50.27 -2.76 7.26
CA MET A 216 -49.18 -3.64 7.67
C MET A 216 -48.63 -4.44 6.49
N GLN A 217 -49.49 -4.95 5.60
CA GLN A 217 -49.08 -5.61 4.35
C GLN A 217 -48.26 -4.69 3.45
N ALA A 218 -48.68 -3.44 3.26
CA ALA A 218 -47.90 -2.47 2.51
C ALA A 218 -46.54 -2.18 3.18
N LYS A 219 -46.52 -2.08 4.51
CA LYS A 219 -45.29 -1.87 5.28
C LYS A 219 -44.34 -3.06 5.21
N GLU A 220 -44.86 -4.29 5.22
CA GLU A 220 -44.07 -5.52 5.04
C GLU A 220 -43.33 -5.49 3.69
N GLN A 221 -44.03 -5.14 2.61
CA GLN A 221 -43.42 -5.03 1.27
C GLN A 221 -42.33 -3.96 1.21
N GLU A 222 -42.56 -2.81 1.84
CA GLU A 222 -41.56 -1.74 1.95
C GLU A 222 -40.30 -2.21 2.70
N LEU A 223 -40.47 -2.85 3.87
CA LEU A 223 -39.37 -3.34 4.69
C LEU A 223 -38.60 -4.49 4.02
N LEU A 224 -39.29 -5.36 3.28
CA LEU A 224 -38.64 -6.41 2.48
C LEU A 224 -37.74 -5.81 1.39
N ALA A 225 -38.23 -4.81 0.66
CA ALA A 225 -37.47 -4.12 -0.38
C ALA A 225 -36.26 -3.36 0.20
N GLU A 226 -36.44 -2.71 1.35
CA GLU A 226 -35.36 -2.06 2.09
C GLU A 226 -34.30 -3.07 2.55
N SER A 227 -34.72 -4.19 3.16
CA SER A 227 -33.82 -5.24 3.64
C SER A 227 -32.96 -5.84 2.52
N GLN A 228 -33.56 -6.13 1.36
CA GLN A 228 -32.85 -6.60 0.18
C GLN A 228 -31.81 -5.58 -0.33
N THR A 229 -32.15 -4.29 -0.29
CA THR A 229 -31.23 -3.22 -0.68
C THR A 229 -30.05 -3.12 0.29
N LEU A 230 -30.31 -3.16 1.60
CA LEU A 230 -29.28 -3.12 2.64
C LEU A 230 -28.37 -4.35 2.61
N GLU A 231 -28.90 -5.52 2.24
CA GLU A 231 -28.10 -6.74 2.00
C GLU A 231 -27.10 -6.55 0.85
N ARG A 232 -27.56 -6.00 -0.29
CA ARG A 232 -26.67 -5.69 -1.42
C ARG A 232 -25.59 -4.70 -1.02
N TYR A 233 -25.93 -3.69 -0.21
CA TYR A 233 -24.97 -2.70 0.28
C TYR A 233 -23.95 -3.35 1.20
N THR A 234 -24.40 -4.20 2.12
CA THR A 234 -23.52 -4.97 3.02
C THR A 234 -22.48 -5.75 2.20
N SER A 235 -22.91 -6.48 1.16
CA SER A 235 -22.02 -7.26 0.30
C SER A 235 -21.00 -6.39 -0.45
N MET A 236 -21.43 -5.25 -0.98
CA MET A 236 -20.53 -4.29 -1.66
C MET A 236 -19.49 -3.72 -0.69
N PHE A 237 -19.92 -3.27 0.50
CA PHE A 237 -19.02 -2.74 1.52
C PHE A 237 -18.03 -3.79 2.02
N GLN A 238 -18.47 -5.03 2.26
CA GLN A 238 -17.58 -6.14 2.62
C GLN A 238 -16.51 -6.35 1.56
N THR A 239 -16.92 -6.46 0.29
CA THR A 239 -15.99 -6.64 -0.84
C THR A 239 -14.96 -5.50 -0.90
N PHE A 240 -15.41 -4.26 -0.67
CA PHE A 240 -14.53 -3.11 -0.69
C PHE A 240 -13.55 -3.09 0.49
N VAL A 241 -14.03 -3.34 1.71
CA VAL A 241 -13.21 -3.43 2.93
C VAL A 241 -12.17 -4.54 2.82
N ASP A 242 -12.56 -5.72 2.32
CA ASP A 242 -11.66 -6.85 2.10
C ASP A 242 -10.56 -6.50 1.08
N SER A 243 -10.93 -5.80 0.01
CA SER A 243 -9.97 -5.36 -0.99
C SER A 243 -8.99 -4.30 -0.44
N LEU A 244 -9.48 -3.33 0.32
CA LEU A 244 -8.63 -2.35 1.02
C LEU A 244 -7.67 -3.03 2.00
N ASN A 245 -8.14 -4.05 2.74
CA ASN A 245 -7.29 -4.82 3.65
C ASN A 245 -6.19 -5.58 2.88
N ASN A 246 -6.54 -6.21 1.76
CA ASN A 246 -5.56 -6.85 0.90
C ASN A 246 -4.52 -5.84 0.41
N GLN A 247 -4.92 -4.65 -0.04
CA GLN A 247 -4.00 -3.59 -0.48
C GLN A 247 -3.13 -3.02 0.64
N LEU A 248 -3.67 -2.90 1.86
CA LEU A 248 -2.86 -2.50 3.02
C LEU A 248 -1.76 -3.51 3.29
N ALA A 249 -2.06 -4.80 3.18
CA ALA A 249 -1.03 -5.81 3.23
C ALA A 249 -0.05 -5.63 2.03
N ALA A 250 -0.57 -5.36 0.82
CA ALA A 250 0.10 -4.82 -0.39
C ALA A 250 1.33 -3.99 -0.05
N GLN A 251 0.96 -2.81 0.42
CA GLN A 251 1.85 -1.76 0.84
C GLN A 251 2.78 -2.20 1.94
N GLN A 252 2.31 -2.97 2.92
CA GLN A 252 3.17 -3.41 4.01
C GLN A 252 4.30 -4.33 3.51
N THR A 253 4.03 -5.21 2.55
CA THR A 253 5.06 -6.03 1.90
C THR A 253 6.07 -5.17 1.13
N LEU A 254 5.59 -4.23 0.31
CA LEU A 254 6.44 -3.32 -0.48
C LEU A 254 7.32 -2.44 0.43
N ILE A 255 6.72 -1.80 1.44
CA ILE A 255 7.41 -0.96 2.43
C ILE A 255 8.47 -1.76 3.15
N ASN A 256 8.15 -2.96 3.64
CA ASN A 256 9.09 -3.75 4.42
C ASN A 256 10.30 -4.18 3.57
N LYS A 257 10.05 -4.67 2.34
CA LYS A 257 11.10 -5.03 1.39
C LYS A 257 12.01 -3.84 1.09
N LEU A 258 11.44 -2.72 0.67
CA LEU A 258 12.21 -1.52 0.32
C LEU A 258 12.95 -0.93 1.51
N THR A 259 12.37 -0.96 2.71
CA THR A 259 13.05 -0.50 3.94
C THR A 259 14.30 -1.32 4.21
N ILE A 260 14.18 -2.66 4.17
CA ILE A 260 15.33 -3.55 4.42
C ILE A 260 16.40 -3.40 3.33
N ASP A 261 16.00 -3.28 2.06
CA ASP A 261 16.97 -3.04 0.99
C ASP A 261 17.66 -1.67 1.13
N THR A 262 16.95 -0.66 1.63
CA THR A 262 17.53 0.65 1.95
C THR A 262 18.55 0.53 3.07
N GLU A 263 18.25 -0.22 4.13
CA GLU A 263 19.22 -0.52 5.20
C GLU A 263 20.48 -1.19 4.62
N GLN A 264 20.32 -2.15 3.70
CA GLN A 264 21.46 -2.78 3.02
C GLN A 264 22.26 -1.78 2.17
N ARG A 265 21.59 -0.91 1.41
CA ARG A 265 22.25 0.15 0.62
C ARG A 265 23.05 1.10 1.52
N VAL A 266 22.53 1.43 2.70
CA VAL A 266 23.24 2.22 3.72
C VAL A 266 24.49 1.50 4.23
N VAL A 267 24.42 0.19 4.51
CA VAL A 267 25.62 -0.61 4.89
C VAL A 267 26.67 -0.56 3.78
N LEU A 268 26.27 -0.76 2.53
CA LEU A 268 27.17 -0.68 1.36
C LEU A 268 27.78 0.71 1.23
N TYR A 269 27.01 1.75 1.52
CA TYR A 269 27.46 3.14 1.48
C TYR A 269 28.55 3.38 2.52
N LYS A 270 28.35 2.91 3.75
CA LYS A 270 29.36 3.05 4.79
C LYS A 270 30.64 2.30 4.47
N ALA A 271 30.52 1.07 3.95
CA ALA A 271 31.67 0.29 3.52
C ALA A 271 32.45 0.97 2.39
N LEU A 272 31.74 1.63 1.45
CA LEU A 272 32.37 2.44 0.40
C LEU A 272 33.12 3.62 1.00
N GLU A 273 32.48 4.37 1.90
CA GLU A 273 33.08 5.51 2.59
C GLU A 273 34.40 5.13 3.29
N ASP A 274 34.38 4.03 4.05
CA ASP A 274 35.57 3.55 4.76
C ASP A 274 36.69 3.10 3.81
N SER A 275 36.33 2.48 2.68
CA SER A 275 37.30 2.10 1.66
C SER A 275 37.92 3.31 0.97
N LEU A 276 37.14 4.37 0.71
CA LEU A 276 37.62 5.62 0.14
C LEU A 276 38.57 6.35 1.10
N LYS A 277 38.22 6.42 2.40
CA LYS A 277 39.09 6.96 3.44
C LYS A 277 40.42 6.22 3.52
N THR A 278 40.37 4.88 3.48
CA THR A 278 41.58 4.05 3.51
C THR A 278 42.46 4.31 2.28
N ALA A 279 41.89 4.43 1.09
CA ALA A 279 42.62 4.74 -0.13
C ALA A 279 43.26 6.15 -0.08
N ALA A 280 42.53 7.15 0.42
CA ALA A 280 43.03 8.51 0.61
C ALA A 280 44.19 8.56 1.62
N GLN A 281 44.06 7.89 2.78
CA GLN A 281 45.11 7.82 3.79
C GLN A 281 46.39 7.13 3.28
N GLN A 282 46.26 6.10 2.43
CA GLN A 282 47.41 5.40 1.85
C GLN A 282 48.21 6.29 0.87
N ASP A 283 47.54 7.15 0.09
CA ASP A 283 48.24 8.10 -0.79
C ASP A 283 48.97 9.19 0.02
N VAL A 284 48.37 9.65 1.13
CA VAL A 284 48.94 10.67 2.02
C VAL A 284 50.16 10.14 2.78
N ALA A 285 50.15 8.87 3.21
CA ALA A 285 51.32 8.24 3.84
C ALA A 285 52.54 8.19 2.91
N HIS A 286 52.34 8.23 1.58
CA HIS A 286 53.41 8.32 0.59
C HIS A 286 53.87 9.75 0.28
N LYS A 287 53.15 10.77 0.78
CA LYS A 287 53.46 12.21 0.64
C LYS A 287 53.65 12.86 2.02
N ILE A 288 54.63 12.44 2.82
CA ILE A 288 54.93 13.16 4.07
C ILE A 288 56.07 14.17 3.88
N ASN A 289 55.69 15.44 3.77
CA ASN A 289 56.21 16.51 4.65
C ASN A 289 55.30 17.76 4.76
N THR A 290 54.15 17.89 4.07
CA THR A 290 53.44 19.20 4.02
C THR A 290 51.92 19.19 4.14
N LEU A 291 51.23 18.05 4.29
CA LEU A 291 49.81 17.98 3.93
C LEU A 291 48.86 17.38 4.98
N GLY A 292 49.09 17.59 6.28
CA GLY A 292 48.13 17.18 7.32
C GLY A 292 46.76 17.84 7.17
N ASN A 293 46.73 19.14 6.85
CA ASN A 293 45.49 19.93 6.83
C ASN A 293 44.64 19.75 5.55
N GLN A 294 45.20 19.28 4.44
CA GLN A 294 44.44 19.14 3.18
C GLN A 294 43.68 17.82 3.10
N VAL A 295 44.04 16.83 3.93
CA VAL A 295 43.36 15.53 4.00
C VAL A 295 42.02 15.66 4.70
N ASP A 296 42.01 16.39 5.81
CA ASP A 296 40.79 16.74 6.50
C ASP A 296 39.90 17.59 5.59
N VAL A 297 40.46 18.56 4.85
CA VAL A 297 39.69 19.40 3.92
C VAL A 297 39.15 18.64 2.70
N ALA A 298 39.91 17.74 2.07
CA ALA A 298 39.40 16.99 0.91
C ALA A 298 38.36 15.94 1.33
N ALA A 299 38.53 15.32 2.50
CA ALA A 299 37.54 14.45 3.09
C ALA A 299 36.30 15.24 3.55
N GLU A 300 36.46 16.43 4.14
CA GLU A 300 35.39 17.36 4.51
C GLU A 300 34.68 17.94 3.30
N GLU A 301 35.35 18.29 2.20
CA GLU A 301 34.72 18.79 0.97
C GLU A 301 33.92 17.69 0.27
N THR A 302 34.45 16.47 0.28
CA THR A 302 33.71 15.30 -0.21
C THR A 302 32.53 15.02 0.73
N MET A 303 32.70 15.08 2.05
CA MET A 303 31.62 14.94 3.04
C MET A 303 30.61 16.10 3.02
N ALA A 304 31.02 17.33 2.73
CA ALA A 304 30.18 18.51 2.67
C ALA A 304 29.41 18.56 1.34
N GLY A 305 30.04 18.16 0.24
CA GLY A 305 29.36 17.94 -1.05
C GLY A 305 28.34 16.80 -0.98
N ILE A 306 28.65 15.75 -0.23
CA ILE A 306 27.73 14.61 -0.04
C ILE A 306 26.65 14.91 1.01
N GLY A 307 27.00 15.57 2.11
CA GLY A 307 26.07 16.00 3.16
C GLY A 307 25.11 17.10 2.70
N ALA A 308 25.53 17.98 1.78
CA ALA A 308 24.65 18.96 1.14
C ALA A 308 23.67 18.34 0.13
N ALA A 309 23.98 17.16 -0.41
CA ALA A 309 23.17 16.46 -1.40
C ALA A 309 22.33 15.31 -0.81
N ALA A 310 22.53 14.96 0.47
CA ALA A 310 21.67 14.02 1.20
C ALA A 310 20.50 14.80 1.83
N GLN A 311 19.26 14.53 1.40
CA GLN A 311 18.06 15.03 2.09
C GLN A 311 18.14 14.68 3.60
N SER A 312 17.60 15.54 4.47
CA SER A 312 17.58 15.37 5.95
C SER A 312 17.28 13.93 6.41
N HIS A 313 16.39 13.22 5.70
CA HIS A 313 15.98 11.85 6.01
C HIS A 313 17.03 10.77 5.70
N ILE A 314 17.93 10.98 4.72
CA ILE A 314 19.08 10.10 4.48
C ILE A 314 20.09 10.24 5.63
N GLY A 315 20.29 11.45 6.12
CA GLY A 315 21.07 11.71 7.33
C GLY A 315 20.52 10.94 8.54
N ASP A 316 19.21 10.99 8.75
CA ASP A 316 18.54 10.24 9.82
C ASP A 316 18.71 8.71 9.66
N LEU A 317 18.61 8.18 8.43
CA LEU A 317 18.82 6.75 8.15
C LEU A 317 20.28 6.30 8.39
N LEU A 318 21.25 7.15 8.03
CA LEU A 318 22.66 6.93 8.30
C LEU A 318 22.94 6.93 9.81
N GLU A 319 22.37 7.89 10.55
CA GLU A 319 22.52 8.01 12.00
C GLU A 319 21.76 6.88 12.74
N MET A 320 20.58 6.49 12.28
CA MET A 320 19.84 5.33 12.80
C MET A 320 20.61 4.03 12.58
N HIS A 321 21.27 3.84 11.43
CA HIS A 321 22.13 2.69 11.19
C HIS A 321 23.36 2.71 12.11
N GLU A 322 23.97 3.89 12.32
CA GLU A 322 25.11 4.06 13.23
C GLU A 322 24.74 3.78 14.70
N LYS A 323 23.51 4.12 15.12
CA LYS A 323 22.98 3.80 16.46
C LYS A 323 22.46 2.37 16.61
N ASN A 324 21.88 1.79 15.56
CA ASN A 324 21.27 0.46 15.62
C ASN A 324 22.19 -0.68 15.20
N MET A 325 23.42 -0.41 14.70
CA MET A 325 24.42 -1.36 14.15
C MET A 325 23.93 -2.81 14.14
N LEU A 326 22.93 -3.10 13.31
CA LEU A 326 22.46 -4.45 13.16
C LEU A 326 23.61 -5.17 12.46
N SER A 327 24.04 -6.30 13.01
CA SER A 327 25.08 -7.07 12.34
C SER A 327 24.62 -7.34 10.91
N THR A 328 25.51 -7.24 9.92
CA THR A 328 25.20 -7.49 8.50
C THR A 328 24.45 -8.82 8.30
N LYS A 329 24.67 -9.80 9.19
CA LYS A 329 23.96 -11.09 9.22
C LYS A 329 22.47 -10.96 9.53
N GLU A 330 22.09 -10.06 10.43
CA GLU A 330 20.68 -9.84 10.79
C GLU A 330 19.92 -9.14 9.66
N ILE A 331 20.54 -8.15 9.00
CA ILE A 331 19.98 -7.51 7.81
C ILE A 331 19.78 -8.55 6.70
N GLN A 332 20.75 -9.43 6.45
CA GLN A 332 20.62 -10.52 5.47
C GLN A 332 19.49 -11.50 5.81
N ARG A 333 19.33 -11.84 7.09
CA ARG A 333 18.23 -12.72 7.53
C ARG A 333 16.87 -12.07 7.31
N ARG A 334 16.70 -10.80 7.73
CA ARG A 334 15.48 -10.03 7.51
C ARG A 334 15.18 -9.89 6.01
N LYS A 335 16.21 -9.62 5.22
CA LYS A 335 16.12 -9.52 3.76
C LYS A 335 15.56 -10.79 3.16
N LYS A 336 16.13 -11.96 3.47
CA LYS A 336 15.63 -13.23 2.95
C LYS A 336 14.13 -13.43 3.20
N LEU A 337 13.66 -13.12 4.41
CA LEU A 337 12.25 -13.23 4.76
C LEU A 337 11.39 -12.22 3.99
N ALA A 338 11.87 -10.99 3.81
CA ALA A 338 11.19 -9.97 3.04
C ALA A 338 11.13 -10.32 1.54
N ASP A 339 12.22 -10.85 0.99
CA ASP A 339 12.31 -11.34 -0.40
C ASP A 339 11.32 -12.46 -0.64
N GLU A 340 11.24 -13.45 0.26
CA GLU A 340 10.29 -14.55 0.16
C GLU A 340 8.83 -14.06 0.24
N ALA A 341 8.53 -13.12 1.13
CA ALA A 341 7.20 -12.54 1.24
C ALA A 341 6.83 -11.72 0.00
N PHE A 342 7.77 -10.92 -0.50
CA PHE A 342 7.62 -10.13 -1.72
C PHE A 342 7.40 -11.05 -2.94
N ALA A 343 8.25 -12.06 -3.13
CA ALA A 343 8.18 -12.97 -4.27
C ALA A 343 6.89 -13.79 -4.29
N ARG A 344 6.42 -14.25 -3.13
CA ARG A 344 5.12 -14.96 -3.04
C ARG A 344 3.96 -14.07 -3.44
N ARG A 345 4.03 -12.78 -3.12
CA ARG A 345 2.93 -11.86 -3.33
C ARG A 345 2.89 -11.26 -4.73
N PHE A 346 4.07 -10.91 -5.24
CA PHE A 346 4.26 -10.29 -6.53
C PHE A 346 4.81 -11.31 -7.55
N GLU A 347 4.33 -12.56 -7.48
CA GLU A 347 4.83 -13.67 -8.30
C GLU A 347 4.75 -13.36 -9.80
N GLU A 348 3.66 -12.74 -10.25
CA GLU A 348 3.49 -12.36 -11.66
C GLU A 348 4.50 -11.28 -12.09
N VAL A 349 4.78 -10.32 -11.22
CA VAL A 349 5.78 -9.27 -11.44
C VAL A 349 7.17 -9.92 -11.54
N MET A 350 7.51 -10.77 -10.57
CA MET A 350 8.76 -11.53 -10.56
C MET A 350 8.93 -12.38 -11.82
N LYS A 351 7.88 -13.07 -12.28
CA LYS A 351 7.91 -13.86 -13.52
C LYS A 351 8.21 -12.98 -14.73
N LYS A 352 7.50 -11.86 -14.88
CA LYS A 352 7.71 -10.92 -15.99
C LYS A 352 9.13 -10.36 -15.99
N HIS A 353 9.61 -9.91 -14.83
CA HIS A 353 10.97 -9.41 -14.66
C HIS A 353 12.02 -10.45 -15.06
N ASN A 354 11.94 -11.66 -14.49
CA ASN A 354 12.88 -12.74 -14.80
C ASN A 354 12.86 -13.15 -16.29
N THR A 355 11.70 -13.09 -16.96
CA THR A 355 11.62 -13.37 -18.40
C THR A 355 12.19 -12.26 -19.26
N ALA A 356 12.09 -11.00 -18.83
CA ALA A 356 12.68 -9.86 -19.54
C ALA A 356 14.21 -9.92 -19.47
N ASP A 357 14.78 -10.29 -18.32
CA ASP A 357 16.21 -10.50 -18.14
C ASP A 357 16.76 -11.60 -19.06
N TYR A 358 15.99 -12.69 -19.27
CA TYR A 358 16.39 -13.81 -20.14
C TYR A 358 16.44 -13.45 -21.63
N VAL A 359 15.77 -12.37 -22.06
CA VAL A 359 15.78 -11.87 -23.45
C VAL A 359 16.84 -10.79 -23.66
N ALA A 360 17.33 -10.18 -22.58
CA ALA A 360 18.38 -9.16 -22.59
C ALA A 360 19.81 -9.71 -22.42
N SER A 361 19.96 -10.95 -21.93
CA SER A 361 21.20 -11.74 -21.90
C SER A 361 21.45 -12.47 -23.21
#